data_AF-A0A1G9N7Y0-F1
#
_entry.id   AF-A0A1G9N7Y0-F1
#
_cell.length_a   1.000
_cell.length_b   1.000
_cell.length_c   1.000
_cell.angle_alpha   90.00
_cell.angle_beta   90.00
_cell.angle_gamma   90.00
#
_symmetry.space_group_name_H-M   'P 1'
#
loop_
_entity.id
_entity.type
_entity.pdbx_description
1 polymer ?
#
loop_
_entity_poly.entity_id
_entity_poly.type
_entity_poly.pdbx_seq_one_letter_code
_entity_poly.pdbx_strand_id
1 'polypeptide(L)'
;MNDTVTNKENSISIAQLFDYLEKYLAHRLSKELAQEPLRVPKLDLLKNQSYLAKFINEKKLTDEEILLVLLALVPNVYPNALSGVVADFLPKGGDFPEFGGTKGKNHRGILPTGETALYLLAGNDIEKRLESLELVTTKSELFKAGILYLEAVPKGEPPMSGKLQMDVEYVAKLISGVVLKPHLGPNFPATPIETRLEWDDLILNQRTLEEIKELETWLKYNSVLMDEWNMKDKIKPGFRVMFYGPPGTGKTLTASLLGKYTGKDVYRIDLSVVVSKYIGETEKNLSSLFDKATNKNWILFFDEADAIFGKRTNVRDAHDKYANQEVSYLLQRIEAHPGLVILASNFKNNIDAAFTRRFQSIIEFELPSYKERLRLWQNNFPAKVPLQKSISLEDLAKKYALTGANIVNIVQYACLKTIAAKKKEIQQSYVLEGIKKELLKEGKTAAI
;
A
#
# COMPACT_ATOMS: atom_id res chain seq x y z
N MET A 1 19.48 -13.55 10.30
CA MET A 1 19.96 -14.77 9.62
C MET A 1 18.95 -15.08 8.53
N ASN A 2 19.32 -14.92 7.26
CA ASN A 2 18.41 -15.13 6.14
C ASN A 2 18.38 -16.62 5.78
N ASP A 3 17.41 -17.36 6.32
CA ASP A 3 17.08 -18.72 5.87
C ASP A 3 16.52 -18.66 4.44
N THR A 4 17.42 -18.70 3.47
CA THR A 4 17.07 -18.77 2.05
C THR A 4 16.78 -20.23 1.72
N VAL A 5 15.51 -20.60 1.78
CA VAL A 5 15.03 -21.92 1.33
C VAL A 5 15.34 -22.02 -0.17
N THR A 6 16.04 -23.07 -0.60
CA THR A 6 16.33 -23.21 -2.03
C THR A 6 15.05 -23.48 -2.81
N ASN A 7 14.94 -23.00 -4.06
CA ASN A 7 13.76 -23.24 -4.90
C ASN A 7 13.40 -24.73 -5.03
N LYS A 8 14.41 -25.61 -4.99
CA LYS A 8 14.24 -27.07 -5.04
C LYS A 8 13.61 -27.62 -3.77
N GLU A 9 14.12 -27.25 -2.60
CA GLU A 9 13.54 -27.66 -1.30
C GLU A 9 12.13 -27.11 -1.11
N ASN A 10 11.90 -25.87 -1.54
CA ASN A 10 10.59 -25.24 -1.49
C ASN A 10 9.57 -25.97 -2.39
N SER A 11 9.97 -26.37 -3.61
CA SER A 11 9.09 -27.11 -4.52
C SER A 11 8.64 -28.47 -3.98
N ILE A 12 9.57 -29.23 -3.37
CA ILE A 12 9.27 -30.54 -2.76
C ILE A 12 8.32 -30.34 -1.56
N SER A 13 8.60 -29.32 -0.75
CA SER A 13 7.84 -29.01 0.45
C SER A 13 6.41 -28.53 0.13
N ILE A 14 6.22 -27.73 -0.92
CA ILE A 14 4.89 -27.32 -1.39
C ILE A 14 4.12 -28.51 -1.99
N ALA A 15 4.79 -29.39 -2.73
CA ALA A 15 4.16 -30.58 -3.29
C ALA A 15 3.54 -31.49 -2.21
N GLN A 16 4.20 -31.65 -1.05
CA GLN A 16 3.65 -32.38 0.10
C GLN A 16 2.35 -31.77 0.64
N LEU A 17 2.23 -30.44 0.60
CA LEU A 17 1.03 -29.75 1.05
C LEU A 17 -0.12 -29.91 0.05
N PHE A 18 0.16 -29.89 -1.25
CA PHE A 18 -0.87 -30.17 -2.26
C PHE A 18 -1.28 -31.65 -2.27
N ASP A 19 -0.36 -32.58 -2.05
CA ASP A 19 -0.67 -34.00 -1.86
C ASP A 19 -1.58 -34.22 -0.62
N TYR A 20 -1.37 -33.46 0.45
CA TYR A 20 -2.29 -33.46 1.60
C TYR A 20 -3.71 -32.99 1.21
N LEU A 21 -3.83 -31.90 0.44
CA LEU A 21 -5.12 -31.41 -0.07
C LEU A 21 -5.82 -32.47 -0.94
N GLU A 22 -5.10 -33.07 -1.89
CA GLU A 22 -5.64 -34.09 -2.79
C GLU A 22 -6.13 -35.32 -2.01
N LYS A 23 -5.35 -35.80 -1.05
CA LYS A 23 -5.76 -36.91 -0.16
C LYS A 23 -6.96 -36.56 0.70
N TYR A 24 -7.06 -35.31 1.15
CA TYR A 24 -8.19 -34.87 1.96
C TYR A 24 -9.46 -34.78 1.11
N LEU A 25 -9.36 -34.27 -0.12
CA LEU A 25 -10.47 -34.29 -1.07
C LEU A 25 -10.89 -35.71 -1.44
N ALA A 26 -9.93 -36.61 -1.69
CA ALA A 26 -10.21 -38.02 -1.93
C ALA A 26 -10.92 -38.68 -0.74
N HIS A 27 -10.51 -38.35 0.50
CA HIS A 27 -11.23 -38.77 1.70
C HIS A 27 -12.68 -38.29 1.69
N ARG A 28 -12.92 -37.01 1.39
CA ARG A 28 -14.28 -36.44 1.31
C ARG A 28 -15.15 -37.13 0.27
N LEU A 29 -14.65 -37.26 -0.96
CA LEU A 29 -15.36 -37.95 -2.04
C LEU A 29 -15.62 -39.42 -1.69
N SER A 30 -14.65 -40.13 -1.11
CA SER A 30 -14.82 -41.53 -0.73
C SER A 30 -15.90 -41.75 0.33
N LYS A 31 -16.13 -40.78 1.22
CA LYS A 31 -17.18 -40.86 2.23
C LYS A 31 -18.58 -40.81 1.63
N GLU A 32 -18.74 -40.17 0.47
CA GLU A 32 -20.04 -39.97 -0.16
C GLU A 32 -20.27 -40.91 -1.35
N LEU A 33 -19.22 -41.24 -2.09
CA LEU A 33 -19.30 -41.96 -3.37
C LEU A 33 -18.74 -43.38 -3.31
N ALA A 34 -17.89 -43.71 -2.33
CA ALA A 34 -17.29 -45.03 -2.19
C ALA A 34 -17.97 -45.88 -1.10
N GLN A 35 -17.87 -47.20 -1.23
CA GLN A 35 -18.41 -48.15 -0.25
C GLN A 35 -17.58 -48.17 1.04
N GLU A 36 -16.26 -47.97 0.92
CA GLU A 36 -15.34 -47.88 2.06
C GLU A 36 -14.64 -46.51 2.06
N PRO A 37 -14.88 -45.66 3.07
CA PRO A 37 -14.26 -44.33 3.14
C PRO A 37 -12.76 -44.45 3.44
N LEU A 38 -11.96 -43.68 2.71
CA LEU A 38 -10.54 -43.52 3.01
C LEU A 38 -10.34 -42.90 4.40
N ARG A 39 -9.16 -43.05 4.98
CA ARG A 39 -8.83 -42.42 6.27
C ARG A 39 -8.56 -40.93 6.08
N VAL A 40 -8.88 -40.14 7.12
CA VAL A 40 -8.50 -38.73 7.19
C VAL A 40 -6.96 -38.65 7.11
N PRO A 41 -6.39 -37.92 6.15
CA PRO A 41 -4.94 -37.75 6.07
C PRO A 41 -4.44 -36.90 7.24
N LYS A 42 -3.19 -37.12 7.65
CA LYS A 42 -2.52 -36.28 8.65
C LYS A 42 -1.51 -35.39 7.97
N LEU A 43 -1.45 -34.13 8.40
CA LEU A 43 -0.46 -33.18 7.94
C LEU A 43 0.70 -33.10 8.94
N ASP A 44 1.93 -33.31 8.47
CA ASP A 44 3.14 -33.09 9.26
C ASP A 44 3.89 -31.86 8.73
N LEU A 45 3.82 -30.76 9.47
CA LEU A 45 4.48 -29.49 9.15
C LEU A 45 5.87 -29.35 9.77
N LEU A 46 6.26 -30.22 10.72
CA LEU A 46 7.48 -30.02 11.53
C LEU A 46 8.77 -30.04 10.70
N LYS A 47 8.77 -30.76 9.58
CA LYS A 47 9.91 -30.86 8.65
C LYS A 47 9.75 -29.98 7.41
N ASN A 48 8.62 -29.29 7.26
CA ASN A 48 8.31 -28.52 6.07
C ASN A 48 8.91 -27.11 6.17
N GLN A 49 9.89 -26.80 5.33
CA GLN A 49 10.58 -25.51 5.34
C GLN A 49 10.06 -24.53 4.29
N SER A 50 8.98 -24.85 3.58
CA SER A 50 8.41 -23.95 2.55
C SER A 50 7.96 -22.61 3.14
N TYR A 51 7.92 -21.58 2.29
CA TYR A 51 7.34 -20.30 2.67
C TYR A 51 5.88 -20.43 3.12
N LEU A 52 5.14 -21.36 2.50
CA LEU A 52 3.78 -21.70 2.90
C LEU A 52 3.71 -22.32 4.30
N ALA A 53 4.57 -23.28 4.64
CA ALA A 53 4.60 -23.87 5.98
C ALA A 53 5.04 -22.86 7.06
N LYS A 54 6.00 -21.98 6.74
CA LYS A 54 6.37 -20.86 7.63
C LYS A 54 5.17 -19.95 7.89
N PHE A 55 4.44 -19.56 6.85
CA PHE A 55 3.22 -18.76 6.99
C PHE A 55 2.13 -19.44 7.84
N ILE A 56 1.89 -20.74 7.61
CA ILE A 56 0.93 -21.53 8.40
C ILE A 56 1.31 -21.50 9.89
N ASN A 57 2.59 -21.72 10.21
CA ASN A 57 3.09 -21.73 11.58
C ASN A 57 3.07 -20.32 12.23
N GLU A 58 3.47 -19.29 11.49
CA GLU A 58 3.47 -17.89 11.97
C GLU A 58 2.06 -17.40 12.30
N LYS A 59 1.08 -17.74 11.45
CA LYS A 59 -0.33 -17.36 11.65
C LYS A 59 -1.09 -18.32 12.56
N LYS A 60 -0.50 -19.45 12.96
CA LYS A 60 -1.12 -20.50 13.77
C LYS A 60 -2.46 -20.97 13.20
N LEU A 61 -2.49 -21.24 11.88
CA LEU A 61 -3.73 -21.60 11.18
C LEU A 61 -4.29 -22.95 11.66
N THR A 62 -5.61 -23.05 11.70
CA THR A 62 -6.30 -24.34 11.95
C THR A 62 -6.21 -25.27 10.74
N ASP A 63 -6.50 -26.56 10.92
CA ASP A 63 -6.53 -27.52 9.80
C ASP A 63 -7.51 -27.10 8.69
N GLU A 64 -8.64 -26.50 9.06
CA GLU A 64 -9.64 -25.99 8.13
C GLU A 64 -9.12 -24.78 7.35
N GLU A 65 -8.44 -23.84 8.02
CA GLU A 65 -7.81 -22.69 7.38
C GLU A 65 -6.67 -23.10 6.44
N ILE A 66 -5.89 -24.12 6.83
CA ILE A 66 -4.86 -24.70 5.96
C ILE A 66 -5.50 -25.25 4.68
N LEU A 67 -6.60 -26.00 4.77
CA LEU A 67 -7.32 -26.49 3.60
C LEU A 67 -7.81 -25.35 2.69
N LEU A 68 -8.33 -24.26 3.26
CA LEU A 68 -8.76 -23.08 2.50
C LEU A 68 -7.60 -22.40 1.76
N VAL A 69 -6.45 -22.25 2.43
CA VAL A 69 -5.23 -21.69 1.82
C VAL A 69 -4.74 -22.57 0.67
N LEU A 70 -4.68 -23.89 0.88
CA LEU A 70 -4.24 -24.84 -0.14
C LEU A 70 -5.21 -24.87 -1.33
N LEU A 71 -6.51 -24.87 -1.05
CA LEU A 71 -7.56 -24.85 -2.07
C LEU A 71 -7.47 -23.60 -2.95
N ALA A 72 -7.28 -22.42 -2.35
CA ALA A 72 -7.12 -21.17 -3.10
C ALA A 72 -5.79 -21.10 -3.87
N LEU A 73 -4.74 -21.74 -3.36
CA LEU A 73 -3.40 -21.66 -3.94
C LEU A 73 -3.19 -22.66 -5.09
N VAL A 74 -3.75 -23.88 -4.99
CA VAL A 74 -3.45 -24.99 -5.90
C VAL A 74 -3.67 -24.67 -7.39
N PRO A 75 -4.71 -23.91 -7.82
CA PRO A 75 -4.89 -23.62 -9.24
C PRO A 75 -3.76 -22.78 -9.85
N ASN A 76 -3.00 -22.05 -9.02
CA ASN A 76 -1.88 -21.21 -9.46
C ASN A 76 -0.61 -22.02 -9.74
N VAL A 77 -0.52 -23.27 -9.24
CA VAL A 77 0.68 -24.12 -9.33
C VAL A 77 0.39 -25.42 -10.05
N TYR A 78 -0.70 -26.09 -9.66
CA TYR A 78 -1.12 -27.37 -10.22
C TYR A 78 -2.60 -27.32 -10.66
N PRO A 79 -2.90 -26.75 -11.84
CA PRO A 79 -4.26 -26.49 -12.33
C PRO A 79 -5.19 -27.71 -12.37
N ASN A 80 -4.63 -28.92 -12.52
CA ASN A 80 -5.38 -30.15 -12.69
C ASN A 80 -5.61 -30.92 -11.38
N ALA A 81 -5.08 -30.45 -10.25
CA ALA A 81 -5.13 -31.16 -8.96
C ALA A 81 -6.55 -31.61 -8.60
N LEU A 82 -7.48 -30.66 -8.53
CA LEU A 82 -8.87 -30.92 -8.14
C LEU A 82 -9.59 -31.81 -9.16
N SER A 83 -9.42 -31.52 -10.46
CA SER A 83 -10.06 -32.31 -11.52
C SER A 83 -9.54 -33.73 -11.59
N GLY A 84 -8.26 -33.96 -11.30
CA GLY A 84 -7.67 -35.30 -11.27
C GLY A 84 -8.30 -36.16 -10.19
N VAL A 85 -8.36 -35.64 -8.96
CA VAL A 85 -9.00 -36.34 -7.85
C VAL A 85 -10.48 -36.61 -8.13
N VAL A 86 -11.23 -35.63 -8.64
CA VAL A 86 -12.66 -35.84 -8.97
C VAL A 86 -12.84 -36.90 -10.07
N ALA A 87 -11.96 -36.93 -11.08
CA ALA A 87 -12.04 -37.90 -12.17
C ALA A 87 -11.83 -39.35 -11.69
N ASP A 88 -11.03 -39.57 -10.65
CA ASP A 88 -10.83 -40.91 -10.07
C ASP A 88 -12.11 -41.47 -9.44
N PHE A 89 -12.99 -40.61 -8.90
CA PHE A 89 -14.28 -41.01 -8.32
C PHE A 89 -15.44 -40.96 -9.32
N LEU A 90 -15.31 -40.17 -10.39
CA LEU A 90 -16.32 -40.04 -11.46
C LEU A 90 -15.72 -40.37 -12.85
N PRO A 91 -15.23 -41.62 -13.08
CA PRO A 91 -14.45 -41.98 -14.26
C PRO A 91 -15.25 -41.97 -15.57
N LYS A 92 -16.58 -42.07 -15.49
CA LYS A 92 -17.48 -42.00 -16.65
C LYS A 92 -17.90 -40.56 -16.99
N GLY A 93 -17.36 -39.59 -16.26
CA GLY A 93 -17.88 -38.23 -16.22
C GLY A 93 -19.23 -38.16 -15.50
N GLY A 94 -19.65 -36.94 -15.22
CA GLY A 94 -20.88 -36.64 -14.48
C GLY A 94 -20.81 -35.21 -13.99
N ASP A 95 -21.98 -34.59 -13.84
CA ASP A 95 -22.05 -33.33 -13.11
C ASP A 95 -22.01 -33.66 -11.62
N PHE A 96 -21.22 -32.92 -10.84
CA PHE A 96 -21.17 -33.05 -9.38
C PHE A 96 -21.37 -31.68 -8.74
N PRO A 97 -22.60 -31.14 -8.81
CA PRO A 97 -22.88 -29.77 -8.39
C PRO A 97 -22.52 -29.49 -6.93
N GLU A 98 -22.57 -30.50 -6.06
CA GLU A 98 -22.31 -30.39 -4.63
C GLU A 98 -20.87 -29.97 -4.32
N PHE A 99 -19.92 -30.29 -5.20
CA PHE A 99 -18.52 -29.86 -5.11
C PHE A 99 -18.32 -28.38 -5.49
N GLY A 100 -19.27 -27.81 -6.23
CA GLY A 100 -19.14 -26.47 -6.80
C GLY A 100 -17.95 -26.34 -7.75
N GLY A 101 -17.37 -25.14 -7.79
CA GLY A 101 -16.26 -24.81 -8.67
C GLY A 101 -16.72 -24.36 -10.06
N THR A 102 -15.88 -23.54 -10.70
CA THR A 102 -16.18 -22.98 -12.03
C THR A 102 -15.02 -23.18 -12.99
N LYS A 103 -15.30 -23.20 -14.29
CA LYS A 103 -14.25 -23.14 -15.32
C LYS A 103 -13.89 -21.68 -15.58
N GLY A 104 -12.60 -21.37 -15.65
CA GLY A 104 -12.15 -20.04 -16.03
C GLY A 104 -12.27 -19.83 -17.55
N LYS A 105 -12.34 -18.56 -17.98
CA LYS A 105 -12.30 -18.23 -19.42
C LYS A 105 -11.00 -18.69 -20.10
N ASN A 106 -9.89 -18.56 -19.38
CA ASN A 106 -8.55 -18.91 -19.84
C ASN A 106 -7.93 -20.07 -19.04
N HIS A 107 -8.64 -20.61 -18.04
CA HIS A 107 -8.17 -21.67 -17.15
C HIS A 107 -8.96 -22.95 -17.41
N ARG A 108 -8.26 -24.03 -17.77
CA ARG A 108 -8.90 -25.30 -18.18
C ARG A 108 -9.24 -26.24 -17.02
N GLY A 109 -8.64 -26.05 -15.85
CA GLY A 109 -8.97 -26.80 -14.63
C GLY A 109 -10.14 -26.18 -13.85
N ILE A 110 -10.44 -26.77 -12.70
CA ILE A 110 -11.49 -26.27 -11.79
C ILE A 110 -10.94 -25.11 -10.97
N LEU A 111 -11.64 -23.97 -10.99
CA LEU A 111 -11.43 -22.87 -10.05
C LEU A 111 -12.39 -23.06 -8.86
N PRO A 112 -11.88 -23.22 -7.63
CA PRO A 112 -12.73 -23.47 -6.47
C PRO A 112 -13.63 -22.27 -6.17
N THR A 113 -14.83 -22.54 -5.67
CA THR A 113 -15.77 -21.53 -5.15
C THR A 113 -15.91 -21.63 -3.64
N GLY A 114 -16.69 -20.73 -3.03
CA GLY A 114 -17.12 -20.89 -1.64
C GLY A 114 -17.85 -22.21 -1.42
N GLU A 115 -18.63 -22.69 -2.39
CA GLU A 115 -19.26 -24.03 -2.34
C GLU A 115 -18.21 -25.14 -2.30
N THR A 116 -17.12 -25.04 -3.08
CA THR A 116 -16.00 -25.99 -3.02
C THR A 116 -15.34 -25.99 -1.65
N ALA A 117 -15.17 -24.82 -1.04
CA ALA A 117 -14.67 -24.71 0.33
C ALA A 117 -15.60 -25.39 1.34
N LEU A 118 -16.90 -25.10 1.29
CA LEU A 118 -17.89 -25.72 2.18
C LEU A 118 -17.95 -27.24 2.00
N TYR A 119 -17.90 -27.72 0.76
CA TYR A 119 -17.87 -29.15 0.46
C TYR A 119 -16.63 -29.82 1.05
N LEU A 120 -15.46 -29.22 0.85
CA LEU A 120 -14.21 -29.76 1.39
C LEU A 120 -14.23 -29.84 2.92
N LEU A 121 -14.76 -28.82 3.60
CA LEU A 121 -14.79 -28.75 5.07
C LEU A 121 -15.90 -29.59 5.70
N ALA A 122 -17.08 -29.62 5.10
CA ALA A 122 -18.28 -30.17 5.73
C ALA A 122 -18.97 -31.30 4.94
N GLY A 123 -18.68 -31.49 3.65
CA GLY A 123 -19.42 -32.41 2.78
C GLY A 123 -20.91 -32.05 2.76
N ASN A 124 -21.79 -33.02 2.98
CA ASN A 124 -23.24 -32.82 3.08
C ASN A 124 -23.78 -32.60 4.51
N ASP A 125 -22.90 -32.44 5.51
CA ASP A 125 -23.29 -32.19 6.90
C ASP A 125 -23.74 -30.73 7.10
N ILE A 126 -25.04 -30.53 7.33
CA ILE A 126 -25.65 -29.19 7.41
C ILE A 126 -25.11 -28.38 8.59
N GLU A 127 -24.93 -29.01 9.76
CA GLU A 127 -24.46 -28.33 10.96
C GLU A 127 -23.03 -27.82 10.74
N LYS A 128 -22.14 -28.68 10.23
CA LYS A 128 -20.77 -28.30 9.89
C LYS A 128 -20.69 -27.29 8.76
N ARG A 129 -21.64 -27.30 7.82
CA ARG A 129 -21.72 -26.27 6.76
C ARG A 129 -22.01 -24.90 7.36
N LEU A 130 -22.90 -24.79 8.35
CA LEU A 130 -23.18 -23.52 9.04
C LEU A 130 -21.93 -22.99 9.76
N GLU A 131 -21.19 -23.86 10.46
CA GLU A 131 -19.91 -23.49 11.10
C GLU A 131 -18.86 -23.04 10.07
N SER A 132 -18.75 -23.78 8.96
CA SER A 132 -17.81 -23.48 7.87
C SER A 132 -18.17 -22.18 7.14
N LEU A 133 -19.46 -21.85 7.03
CA LEU A 133 -19.94 -20.57 6.50
C LEU A 133 -19.43 -19.40 7.34
N GLU A 134 -19.50 -19.49 8.67
CA GLU A 134 -18.94 -18.46 9.55
C GLU A 134 -17.42 -18.34 9.38
N LEU A 135 -16.71 -19.46 9.23
CA LEU A 135 -15.26 -19.47 8.98
C LEU A 135 -14.89 -18.69 7.72
N VAL A 136 -15.58 -18.95 6.60
CA VAL A 136 -15.31 -18.36 5.28
C VAL A 136 -15.84 -16.92 5.17
N THR A 137 -16.72 -16.46 6.06
CA THR A 137 -17.31 -15.12 5.99
C THR A 137 -16.78 -14.14 7.02
N THR A 138 -16.78 -14.51 8.31
CA THR A 138 -16.62 -13.54 9.40
C THR A 138 -15.60 -13.95 10.46
N LYS A 139 -15.28 -15.24 10.60
CA LYS A 139 -14.45 -15.74 11.71
C LYS A 139 -12.98 -15.82 11.34
N SER A 140 -12.62 -16.28 10.13
CA SER A 140 -11.23 -16.46 9.75
C SER A 140 -10.51 -15.13 9.53
N GLU A 141 -9.33 -15.01 10.14
CA GLU A 141 -8.43 -13.87 9.93
C GLU A 141 -7.92 -13.79 8.49
N LEU A 142 -7.92 -14.91 7.75
CA LEU A 142 -7.52 -14.95 6.35
C LEU A 142 -8.45 -14.09 5.47
N PHE A 143 -9.75 -14.13 5.74
CA PHE A 143 -10.75 -13.35 5.00
C PHE A 143 -10.81 -11.90 5.48
N LYS A 144 -10.74 -11.67 6.79
CA LYS A 144 -10.69 -10.31 7.36
C LYS A 144 -9.48 -9.51 6.89
N ALA A 145 -8.31 -10.16 6.81
CA ALA A 145 -7.08 -9.55 6.33
C ALA A 145 -7.01 -9.47 4.79
N GLY A 146 -8.05 -9.92 4.06
CA GLY A 146 -8.09 -9.91 2.60
C GLY A 146 -7.04 -10.81 1.94
N ILE A 147 -6.54 -11.81 2.67
CA ILE A 147 -5.59 -12.81 2.13
C ILE A 147 -6.35 -13.75 1.20
N LEU A 148 -7.51 -14.22 1.68
CA LEU A 148 -8.50 -14.96 0.90
C LEU A 148 -9.74 -14.09 0.71
N TYR A 149 -10.41 -14.24 -0.42
CA TYR A 149 -11.68 -13.58 -0.69
C TYR A 149 -12.52 -14.39 -1.68
N LEU A 150 -13.84 -14.17 -1.63
CA LEU A 150 -14.77 -14.68 -2.62
C LEU A 150 -15.04 -13.60 -3.68
N GLU A 151 -14.94 -13.96 -4.95
CA GLU A 151 -15.34 -13.08 -6.05
C GLU A 151 -16.83 -12.74 -5.95
N ALA A 152 -17.18 -11.46 -6.16
CA ALA A 152 -18.57 -11.04 -6.13
C ALA A 152 -19.37 -11.69 -7.26
N VAL A 153 -20.57 -12.19 -6.93
CA VAL A 153 -21.48 -12.84 -7.86
C VAL A 153 -22.56 -11.89 -8.37
N PRO A 154 -23.16 -12.14 -9.55
CA PRO A 154 -24.35 -11.42 -10.02
C PRO A 154 -25.49 -11.38 -9.00
N LYS A 155 -26.31 -10.33 -9.08
CA LYS A 155 -27.47 -10.18 -8.19
C LYS A 155 -28.43 -11.35 -8.37
N GLY A 156 -28.77 -12.01 -7.26
CA GLY A 156 -29.66 -13.18 -7.22
C GLY A 156 -28.92 -14.50 -7.06
N GLU A 157 -27.59 -14.51 -7.22
CA GLU A 157 -26.77 -15.69 -6.94
C GLU A 157 -26.34 -15.74 -5.46
N PRO A 158 -26.21 -16.94 -4.86
CA PRO A 158 -25.65 -17.10 -3.53
C PRO A 158 -24.18 -16.60 -3.46
N PRO A 159 -23.76 -15.89 -2.40
CA PRO A 159 -22.38 -15.42 -2.27
C PRO A 159 -21.32 -16.53 -2.35
N MET A 160 -21.66 -17.76 -1.92
CA MET A 160 -20.76 -18.91 -1.93
C MET A 160 -20.50 -19.47 -3.33
N SER A 161 -21.28 -19.09 -4.33
CA SER A 161 -21.00 -19.44 -5.73
C SER A 161 -19.82 -18.62 -6.30
N GLY A 162 -19.36 -17.60 -5.57
CA GLY A 162 -18.17 -16.81 -5.90
C GLY A 162 -16.89 -17.63 -5.87
N LYS A 163 -15.93 -17.33 -6.76
CA LYS A 163 -14.64 -18.01 -6.79
C LYS A 163 -13.83 -17.69 -5.54
N LEU A 164 -13.26 -18.73 -4.91
CA LEU A 164 -12.31 -18.57 -3.84
C LEU A 164 -10.94 -18.20 -4.44
N GLN A 165 -10.45 -17.03 -4.08
CA GLN A 165 -9.20 -16.50 -4.57
C GLN A 165 -8.29 -16.07 -3.43
N MET A 166 -6.99 -16.03 -3.72
CA MET A 166 -5.97 -15.48 -2.85
C MET A 166 -5.39 -14.22 -3.47
N ASP A 167 -5.08 -13.21 -2.66
CA ASP A 167 -4.39 -12.01 -3.13
C ASP A 167 -3.04 -12.38 -3.78
N VAL A 168 -2.78 -11.79 -4.95
CA VAL A 168 -1.63 -12.15 -5.81
C VAL A 168 -0.27 -11.97 -5.11
N GLU A 169 -0.17 -11.04 -4.16
CA GLU A 169 1.06 -10.84 -3.40
C GLU A 169 1.30 -12.00 -2.42
N TYR A 170 0.23 -12.53 -1.83
CA TYR A 170 0.31 -13.72 -1.00
C TYR A 170 0.59 -14.96 -1.85
N VAL A 171 0.01 -15.07 -3.05
CA VAL A 171 0.37 -16.15 -3.99
C VAL A 171 1.88 -16.14 -4.27
N ALA A 172 2.44 -14.98 -4.63
CA ALA A 172 3.87 -14.87 -4.89
C ALA A 172 4.72 -15.13 -3.65
N LYS A 173 4.34 -14.58 -2.49
CA LYS A 173 5.06 -14.76 -1.22
C LYS A 173 5.07 -16.22 -0.78
N LEU A 174 3.94 -16.92 -0.86
CA LEU A 174 3.80 -18.29 -0.38
C LEU A 174 4.42 -19.31 -1.34
N ILE A 175 4.41 -19.04 -2.65
CA ILE A 175 5.02 -19.94 -3.65
C ILE A 175 6.51 -19.71 -3.78
N SER A 176 6.96 -18.45 -3.81
CA SER A 176 8.34 -18.10 -4.23
C SER A 176 9.13 -17.33 -3.18
N GLY A 177 8.52 -16.91 -2.08
CA GLY A 177 9.14 -16.03 -1.09
C GLY A 177 9.26 -14.57 -1.54
N VAL A 178 8.89 -14.26 -2.78
CA VAL A 178 8.92 -12.89 -3.32
C VAL A 178 7.76 -12.10 -2.75
N VAL A 179 8.07 -11.05 -2.01
CA VAL A 179 7.09 -10.02 -1.63
C VAL A 179 6.91 -9.11 -2.85
N LEU A 180 5.85 -9.34 -3.61
CA LEU A 180 5.46 -8.43 -4.68
C LEU A 180 5.02 -7.11 -4.04
N LYS A 181 5.65 -6.02 -4.47
CA LYS A 181 5.01 -4.72 -4.29
C LYS A 181 3.75 -4.71 -5.16
N PRO A 182 2.65 -4.11 -4.70
CA PRO A 182 1.42 -4.02 -5.47
C PRO A 182 1.71 -3.65 -6.91
N HIS A 183 1.36 -4.54 -7.85
CA HIS A 183 1.24 -4.16 -9.25
C HIS A 183 0.00 -3.29 -9.34
N LEU A 184 0.22 -2.00 -9.08
CA LEU A 184 -0.75 -0.96 -9.26
C LEU A 184 -1.01 -0.91 -10.76
N GLY A 185 -2.10 -1.54 -11.20
CA GLY A 185 -2.51 -1.52 -12.60
C GLY A 185 -2.58 -0.07 -13.12
N PRO A 186 -2.61 0.15 -14.43
CA PRO A 186 -2.53 1.49 -15.02
C PRO A 186 -3.57 2.50 -14.50
N ASN A 187 -4.66 2.01 -13.88
CA ASN A 187 -5.75 2.81 -13.34
C ASN A 187 -5.70 3.00 -11.81
N PHE A 188 -4.68 2.49 -11.11
CA PHE A 188 -4.61 2.66 -9.67
C PHE A 188 -4.18 4.09 -9.31
N PRO A 189 -4.87 4.78 -8.40
CA PRO A 189 -4.68 6.21 -8.16
C PRO A 189 -3.44 6.57 -7.30
N ALA A 190 -2.50 5.64 -7.11
CA ALA A 190 -1.32 5.87 -6.28
C ALA A 190 -0.02 5.47 -6.96
N THR A 191 1.06 6.13 -6.55
CA THR A 191 2.43 5.90 -7.04
C THR A 191 3.36 5.71 -5.85
N PRO A 192 4.19 4.67 -5.80
CA PRO A 192 5.17 4.53 -4.73
C PRO A 192 6.18 5.67 -4.80
N ILE A 193 6.53 6.25 -3.65
CA ILE A 193 7.57 7.27 -3.54
C ILE A 193 8.69 6.76 -2.63
N GLU A 194 9.92 6.88 -3.10
CA GLU A 194 11.13 6.46 -2.41
C GLU A 194 12.20 7.55 -2.57
N THR A 195 13.15 7.61 -1.65
CA THR A 195 14.25 8.55 -1.71
C THR A 195 15.57 7.88 -1.36
N ARG A 196 16.64 8.32 -2.02
CA ARG A 196 18.03 7.93 -1.68
C ARG A 196 18.64 8.87 -0.64
N LEU A 197 18.01 10.01 -0.38
CA LEU A 197 18.47 11.00 0.59
C LEU A 197 18.31 10.49 2.02
N GLU A 198 19.02 11.13 2.95
CA GLU A 198 18.97 10.89 4.39
C GLU A 198 18.35 12.09 5.14
N TRP A 199 18.12 11.95 6.45
CA TRP A 199 17.59 13.05 7.27
C TRP A 199 18.48 14.30 7.23
N ASP A 200 19.80 14.13 7.12
CA ASP A 200 20.75 15.24 7.05
C ASP A 200 20.64 16.06 5.76
N ASP A 201 20.04 15.48 4.70
CA ASP A 201 19.75 16.19 3.44
C ASP A 201 18.45 17.03 3.55
N LEU A 202 17.58 16.71 4.50
CA LEU A 202 16.34 17.44 4.75
C LEU A 202 16.56 18.52 5.82
N ILE A 203 16.75 19.74 5.36
CA ILE A 203 16.92 20.90 6.24
C ILE A 203 15.55 21.52 6.56
N LEU A 204 15.11 21.36 7.80
CA LEU A 204 13.90 21.95 8.35
C LEU A 204 14.22 22.77 9.61
N ASN A 205 13.30 23.66 9.99
CA ASN A 205 13.40 24.37 11.26
C ASN A 205 13.23 23.39 12.44
N GLN A 206 13.68 23.79 13.62
CA GLN A 206 13.69 22.92 14.81
C GLN A 206 12.27 22.45 15.20
N ARG A 207 11.27 23.34 15.10
CA ARG A 207 9.88 23.04 15.46
C ARG A 207 9.29 21.97 14.56
N THR A 208 9.42 22.13 13.24
CA THR A 208 8.96 21.15 12.26
C THR A 208 9.66 19.80 12.47
N LEU A 209 10.97 19.79 12.76
CA LEU A 209 11.70 18.55 13.06
C LEU A 209 11.16 17.84 14.31
N GLU A 210 10.82 18.57 15.36
CA GLU A 210 10.22 18.01 16.58
C GLU A 210 8.85 17.38 16.28
N GLU A 211 7.97 18.10 15.56
CA GLU A 211 6.65 17.59 15.15
C GLU A 211 6.78 16.34 14.24
N ILE A 212 7.79 16.27 13.37
CA ILE A 212 8.06 15.08 12.54
C ILE A 212 8.58 13.89 13.38
N LYS A 213 9.39 14.14 14.41
CA LYS A 213 9.85 13.08 15.33
C LYS A 213 8.70 12.47 16.14
N GLU A 214 7.68 13.24 16.45
CA GLU A 214 6.45 12.70 17.07
C GLU A 214 5.76 11.70 16.13
N LEU A 215 5.71 11.98 14.83
CA LEU A 215 5.17 11.04 13.83
C LEU A 215 6.00 9.77 13.76
N GLU A 216 7.33 9.90 13.75
CA GLU A 216 8.23 8.74 13.74
C GLU A 216 8.03 7.87 15.00
N THR A 217 7.88 8.51 16.16
CA THR A 217 7.60 7.85 17.44
C THR A 217 6.28 7.09 17.37
N TRP A 218 5.21 7.73 16.87
CA TRP A 218 3.93 7.07 16.68
C TRP A 218 4.05 5.88 15.73
N LEU A 219 4.73 6.04 14.58
CA LEU A 219 4.92 4.96 13.61
C LEU A 219 5.63 3.73 14.19
N LYS A 220 6.55 3.93 15.14
CA LYS A 220 7.32 2.87 15.80
C LYS A 220 6.58 2.20 16.97
N TYR A 221 5.84 2.98 17.77
CA TYR A 221 5.28 2.50 19.04
C TYR A 221 3.75 2.36 19.07
N ASN A 222 3.05 2.66 17.97
CA ASN A 222 1.58 2.58 17.93
C ASN A 222 1.03 1.19 18.26
N SER A 223 1.70 0.10 17.85
CA SER A 223 1.24 -1.26 18.21
C SER A 223 1.27 -1.49 19.73
N VAL A 224 2.35 -1.08 20.39
CA VAL A 224 2.47 -1.15 21.87
C VAL A 224 1.37 -0.34 22.53
N LEU A 225 1.14 0.90 22.06
CA LEU A 225 0.11 1.78 22.60
C LEU A 225 -1.30 1.19 22.48
N MET A 226 -1.63 0.60 21.32
CA MET A 226 -2.96 0.08 21.05
C MET A 226 -3.17 -1.31 21.66
N ASP A 227 -2.20 -2.22 21.50
CA ASP A 227 -2.33 -3.63 21.87
C ASP A 227 -1.91 -3.88 23.33
N GLU A 228 -0.70 -3.46 23.72
CA GLU A 228 -0.17 -3.76 25.06
C GLU A 228 -0.78 -2.87 26.15
N TRP A 229 -0.99 -1.59 25.84
CA TRP A 229 -1.57 -0.63 26.80
C TRP A 229 -3.10 -0.55 26.71
N ASN A 230 -3.71 -1.37 25.84
CA ASN A 230 -5.15 -1.49 25.64
C ASN A 230 -5.88 -0.14 25.45
N MET A 231 -5.31 0.76 24.64
CA MET A 231 -5.88 2.09 24.38
C MET A 231 -6.93 2.09 23.25
N LYS A 232 -7.27 0.92 22.69
CA LYS A 232 -8.24 0.76 21.59
C LYS A 232 -9.62 1.35 21.90
N ASP A 233 -10.06 1.28 23.16
CA ASP A 233 -11.37 1.81 23.58
C ASP A 233 -11.39 3.34 23.74
N LYS A 234 -10.21 3.96 23.82
CA LYS A 234 -10.05 5.39 24.11
C LYS A 234 -9.57 6.19 22.91
N ILE A 235 -8.83 5.56 22.00
CA ILE A 235 -8.17 6.24 20.88
C ILE A 235 -8.61 5.57 19.58
N LYS A 236 -9.05 6.36 18.61
CA LYS A 236 -9.34 5.86 17.26
C LYS A 236 -8.05 5.37 16.60
N PRO A 237 -8.08 4.26 15.85
CA PRO A 237 -6.91 3.81 15.10
C PRO A 237 -6.52 4.84 14.03
N GLY A 238 -5.23 4.83 13.68
CA GLY A 238 -4.64 5.69 12.65
C GLY A 238 -4.26 7.09 13.10
N PHE A 239 -3.31 7.68 12.39
CA PHE A 239 -2.80 9.03 12.64
C PHE A 239 -2.92 9.85 11.36
N ARG A 240 -3.50 11.04 11.48
CA ARG A 240 -3.81 11.92 10.35
C ARG A 240 -3.06 13.22 10.55
N VAL A 241 -2.25 13.55 9.55
CA VAL A 241 -1.39 14.73 9.56
C VAL A 241 -1.66 15.58 8.35
N MET A 242 -1.65 16.89 8.55
CA MET A 242 -1.69 17.86 7.47
C MET A 242 -0.35 18.59 7.39
N PHE A 243 0.37 18.42 6.29
CA PHE A 243 1.55 19.21 5.94
C PHE A 243 1.08 20.41 5.12
N TYR A 244 1.43 21.62 5.55
CA TYR A 244 1.13 22.82 4.77
C TYR A 244 2.34 23.75 4.69
N GLY A 245 2.42 24.50 3.60
CA GLY A 245 3.47 25.48 3.38
C GLY A 245 3.81 25.62 1.90
N PRO A 246 4.68 26.55 1.51
CA PRO A 246 5.03 26.78 0.12
C PRO A 246 5.49 25.50 -0.62
N PRO A 247 5.33 25.42 -1.94
CA PRO A 247 5.90 24.32 -2.72
C PRO A 247 7.43 24.31 -2.56
N GLY A 248 8.04 23.13 -2.59
CA GLY A 248 9.50 22.99 -2.54
C GLY A 248 10.17 23.09 -1.16
N THR A 249 9.39 23.10 -0.07
CA THR A 249 9.89 23.12 1.32
C THR A 249 10.16 21.73 1.92
N GLY A 250 9.98 20.65 1.15
CA GLY A 250 10.35 19.29 1.59
C GLY A 250 9.22 18.40 2.10
N LYS A 251 7.95 18.77 1.91
CA LYS A 251 6.76 17.97 2.32
C LYS A 251 6.82 16.50 1.82
N THR A 252 6.95 16.30 0.51
CA THR A 252 7.02 14.96 -0.12
C THR A 252 8.30 14.20 0.25
N LEU A 253 9.42 14.92 0.39
CA LEU A 253 10.69 14.33 0.83
C LEU A 253 10.58 13.81 2.26
N THR A 254 9.94 14.56 3.15
CA THR A 254 9.71 14.17 4.55
C THR A 254 8.88 12.89 4.64
N ALA A 255 7.81 12.77 3.86
CA ALA A 255 7.01 11.54 3.80
C ALA A 255 7.84 10.33 3.32
N SER A 256 8.69 10.54 2.30
CA SER A 256 9.58 9.50 1.78
C SER A 256 10.62 9.04 2.80
N LEU A 257 11.18 9.98 3.57
CA LEU A 257 12.12 9.71 4.66
C LEU A 257 11.45 8.98 5.83
N LEU A 258 10.24 9.38 6.23
CA LEU A 258 9.46 8.66 7.23
C LEU A 258 9.26 7.20 6.84
N GLY A 259 8.90 6.92 5.58
CA GLY A 259 8.80 5.56 5.06
C GLY A 259 10.10 4.78 5.16
N LYS A 260 11.20 5.36 4.65
CA LYS A 260 12.53 4.75 4.67
C LYS A 260 12.99 4.37 6.08
N TYR A 261 12.86 5.28 7.04
CA TYR A 261 13.36 5.07 8.41
C TYR A 261 12.43 4.22 9.29
N THR A 262 11.16 4.05 8.88
CA THR A 262 10.20 3.18 9.58
C THR A 262 9.95 1.85 8.88
N GLY A 263 10.61 1.61 7.73
CA GLY A 263 10.44 0.40 6.94
C GLY A 263 9.05 0.25 6.32
N LYS A 264 8.35 1.36 6.07
CA LYS A 264 6.99 1.38 5.53
C LYS A 264 6.99 1.89 4.10
N ASP A 265 6.21 1.24 3.24
CA ASP A 265 5.98 1.72 1.88
C ASP A 265 5.15 3.01 1.92
N VAL A 266 5.53 3.97 1.09
CA VAL A 266 4.86 5.27 0.97
C VAL A 266 4.22 5.36 -0.41
N TYR A 267 2.91 5.59 -0.42
CA TYR A 267 2.14 5.75 -1.65
C TYR A 267 1.68 7.19 -1.76
N ARG A 268 2.09 7.86 -2.84
CA ARG A 268 1.61 9.18 -3.23
C ARG A 268 0.33 9.08 -4.06
N ILE A 269 -0.72 9.74 -3.61
CA ILE A 269 -1.99 9.92 -4.28
C ILE A 269 -2.12 11.39 -4.67
N ASP A 270 -2.29 11.65 -5.95
CA ASP A 270 -2.54 13.01 -6.44
C ASP A 270 -4.05 13.27 -6.43
N LEU A 271 -4.51 14.13 -5.52
CA LEU A 271 -5.94 14.41 -5.37
C LEU A 271 -6.54 15.16 -6.55
N SER A 272 -5.74 15.91 -7.32
CA SER A 272 -6.24 16.59 -8.52
C SER A 272 -6.66 15.59 -9.60
N VAL A 273 -5.93 14.48 -9.72
CA VAL A 273 -6.22 13.40 -10.69
C VAL A 273 -7.44 12.58 -10.26
N VAL A 274 -7.59 12.36 -8.96
CA VAL A 274 -8.68 11.58 -8.37
C VAL A 274 -10.02 12.31 -8.54
N VAL A 275 -10.07 13.62 -8.29
CA VAL A 275 -11.30 14.43 -8.38
C VAL A 275 -11.68 14.72 -9.84
N SER A 276 -10.72 14.75 -10.78
CA SER A 276 -10.97 15.15 -12.17
C SER A 276 -11.49 14.04 -13.09
N LYS A 277 -11.44 12.76 -12.68
CA LYS A 277 -11.79 11.62 -13.54
C LYS A 277 -13.09 10.93 -13.09
N TYR A 278 -14.20 11.30 -13.72
CA TYR A 278 -15.49 10.59 -13.72
C TYR A 278 -16.16 10.38 -12.35
N ILE A 279 -17.25 11.13 -12.13
CA ILE A 279 -18.18 11.00 -10.99
C ILE A 279 -18.58 9.52 -10.83
N GLY A 280 -18.14 8.90 -9.73
CA GLY A 280 -18.44 7.50 -9.35
C GLY A 280 -17.34 6.45 -9.58
N GLU A 281 -16.45 6.60 -10.57
CA GLU A 281 -15.29 5.69 -10.72
C GLU A 281 -14.23 5.98 -9.64
N THR A 282 -14.16 7.25 -9.24
CA THR A 282 -13.32 7.76 -8.16
C THR A 282 -13.59 7.09 -6.82
N GLU A 283 -14.85 6.91 -6.42
CA GLU A 283 -15.19 6.25 -5.14
C GLU A 283 -14.74 4.80 -5.11
N LYS A 284 -14.95 4.06 -6.21
CA LYS A 284 -14.52 2.66 -6.32
C LYS A 284 -12.99 2.53 -6.24
N ASN A 285 -12.27 3.41 -6.93
CA ASN A 285 -10.81 3.45 -6.93
C ASN A 285 -10.25 3.84 -5.55
N LEU A 286 -10.86 4.84 -4.89
CA LEU A 286 -10.51 5.22 -3.52
C LEU A 286 -10.83 4.12 -2.51
N SER A 287 -12.00 3.47 -2.61
CA SER A 287 -12.35 2.34 -1.75
C SER A 287 -11.29 1.26 -1.88
N SER A 288 -11.00 0.83 -3.10
CA SER A 288 -10.01 -0.21 -3.38
C SER A 288 -8.61 0.15 -2.87
N LEU A 289 -8.19 1.42 -3.01
CA LEU A 289 -6.93 1.92 -2.44
C LEU A 289 -6.90 1.74 -0.92
N PHE A 290 -7.91 2.24 -0.22
CA PHE A 290 -7.96 2.16 1.25
C PHE A 290 -8.13 0.72 1.75
N ASP A 291 -8.91 -0.11 1.05
CA ASP A 291 -9.10 -1.53 1.40
C ASP A 291 -7.77 -2.29 1.28
N LYS A 292 -7.02 -2.06 0.21
CA LYS A 292 -5.67 -2.62 0.04
C LYS A 292 -4.68 -2.09 1.09
N ALA A 293 -4.75 -0.79 1.41
CA ALA A 293 -3.83 -0.16 2.34
C ALA A 293 -4.09 -0.57 3.81
N THR A 294 -5.33 -0.89 4.17
CA THR A 294 -5.76 -1.19 5.55
C THR A 294 -4.92 -2.32 6.17
N ASN A 295 -4.56 -3.31 5.37
CA ASN A 295 -3.82 -4.48 5.85
C ASN A 295 -2.31 -4.42 5.56
N LYS A 296 -1.78 -3.30 5.02
CA LYS A 296 -0.41 -3.25 4.48
C LYS A 296 0.53 -2.26 5.16
N ASN A 297 0.18 -1.70 6.32
CA ASN A 297 1.04 -0.78 7.10
C ASN A 297 1.65 0.37 6.28
N TRP A 298 0.95 0.82 5.23
CA TRP A 298 1.41 1.87 4.34
C TRP A 298 1.30 3.25 4.97
N ILE A 299 2.15 4.16 4.47
CA ILE A 299 1.97 5.59 4.64
C ILE A 299 1.27 6.11 3.39
N LEU A 300 0.05 6.64 3.54
CA LEU A 300 -0.70 7.24 2.45
C LEU A 300 -0.42 8.74 2.41
N PHE A 301 0.26 9.19 1.36
CA PHE A 301 0.60 10.59 1.14
C PHE A 301 -0.29 11.19 0.06
N PHE A 302 -1.26 12.01 0.45
CA PHE A 302 -2.15 12.72 -0.46
C PHE A 302 -1.55 14.09 -0.79
N ASP A 303 -1.13 14.27 -2.03
CA ASP A 303 -0.58 15.54 -2.53
C ASP A 303 -1.70 16.40 -3.13
N GLU A 304 -1.42 17.71 -3.26
CA GLU A 304 -2.36 18.70 -3.83
C GLU A 304 -3.73 18.71 -3.14
N ALA A 305 -3.74 18.58 -1.82
CA ALA A 305 -4.99 18.54 -1.07
C ALA A 305 -5.76 19.86 -1.13
N ASP A 306 -5.14 20.96 -1.55
CA ASP A 306 -5.85 22.20 -1.88
C ASP A 306 -6.92 22.02 -2.98
N ALA A 307 -6.81 21.02 -3.85
CA ALA A 307 -7.83 20.68 -4.84
C ALA A 307 -9.16 20.25 -4.21
N ILE A 308 -9.13 19.61 -3.04
CA ILE A 308 -10.33 19.21 -2.28
C ILE A 308 -10.73 20.24 -1.22
N PHE A 309 -9.80 21.12 -0.81
CA PHE A 309 -9.98 22.12 0.25
C PHE A 309 -10.29 23.52 -0.28
N GLY A 310 -10.44 23.70 -1.59
CA GLY A 310 -11.04 24.93 -2.13
C GLY A 310 -12.34 25.22 -1.39
N LYS A 311 -12.57 26.49 -1.01
CA LYS A 311 -13.80 26.94 -0.31
C LYS A 311 -14.96 26.20 -0.93
N ARG A 312 -15.70 25.42 -0.13
CA ARG A 312 -16.99 24.84 -0.53
C ARG A 312 -17.69 25.93 -1.33
N THR A 313 -17.78 25.75 -2.64
CA THR A 313 -18.45 26.72 -3.49
C THR A 313 -19.85 26.81 -2.91
N ASN A 314 -20.34 28.03 -2.67
CA ASN A 314 -21.74 28.22 -2.30
C ASN A 314 -22.55 27.40 -3.31
N VAL A 315 -23.22 26.35 -2.83
CA VAL A 315 -23.87 25.34 -3.66
C VAL A 315 -24.79 26.06 -4.62
N ARG A 316 -24.37 26.16 -5.88
CA ARG A 316 -25.16 26.81 -6.94
C ARG A 316 -25.74 25.77 -7.87
N ASP A 317 -25.01 24.68 -8.10
CA ASP A 317 -25.39 23.64 -9.05
C ASP A 317 -25.33 22.22 -8.46
N ALA A 318 -26.01 21.27 -9.12
CA ALA A 318 -25.99 19.86 -8.73
C ALA A 318 -24.57 19.26 -8.72
N HIS A 319 -23.68 19.74 -9.60
CA HIS A 319 -22.27 19.32 -9.64
C HIS A 319 -21.49 19.65 -8.36
N ASP A 320 -21.74 20.82 -7.75
CA ASP A 320 -21.12 21.20 -6.46
C ASP A 320 -21.54 20.24 -5.33
N LYS A 321 -22.79 19.75 -5.38
CA LYS A 321 -23.30 18.81 -4.37
C LYS A 321 -22.61 17.45 -4.46
N TYR A 322 -22.37 16.95 -5.67
CA TYR A 322 -21.65 15.68 -5.88
C TYR A 322 -20.19 15.78 -5.45
N ALA A 323 -19.49 16.86 -5.80
CA ALA A 323 -18.10 17.07 -5.37
C ALA A 323 -17.97 17.12 -3.83
N ASN A 324 -18.92 17.77 -3.15
CA ASN A 324 -18.94 17.80 -1.68
C ASN A 324 -19.20 16.42 -1.04
N GLN A 325 -19.97 15.55 -1.70
CA GLN A 325 -20.19 14.17 -1.25
C GLN A 325 -18.92 13.33 -1.39
N GLU A 326 -18.21 13.43 -2.51
CA GLU A 326 -16.94 12.70 -2.72
C GLU A 326 -15.86 13.13 -1.73
N VAL A 327 -15.74 14.43 -1.45
CA VAL A 327 -14.83 14.93 -0.41
C VAL A 327 -15.21 14.38 0.96
N SER A 328 -16.51 14.33 1.28
CA SER A 328 -16.99 13.77 2.55
C SER A 328 -16.68 12.28 2.68
N TYR A 329 -16.86 11.52 1.60
CA TYR A 329 -16.50 10.10 1.53
C TYR A 329 -14.99 9.88 1.71
N LEU A 330 -14.16 10.64 0.99
CA LEU A 330 -12.70 10.59 1.13
C LEU A 330 -12.27 10.84 2.57
N LEU A 331 -12.81 11.86 3.23
CA LEU A 331 -12.51 12.14 4.64
C LEU A 331 -12.92 11.00 5.56
N GLN A 332 -14.09 10.40 5.35
CA GLN A 332 -14.54 9.26 6.13
C GLN A 332 -13.55 8.08 6.01
N ARG A 333 -13.05 7.83 4.79
CA ARG A 333 -12.05 6.78 4.55
C ARG A 333 -10.69 7.12 5.17
N ILE A 334 -10.25 8.38 5.10
CA ILE A 334 -9.04 8.87 5.79
C ILE A 334 -9.18 8.67 7.30
N GLU A 335 -10.36 8.93 7.87
CA GLU A 335 -10.62 8.75 9.30
C GLU A 335 -10.71 7.29 9.73
N ALA A 336 -11.18 6.41 8.86
CA ALA A 336 -11.29 4.99 9.16
C ALA A 336 -9.95 4.25 8.99
N HIS A 337 -9.00 4.83 8.25
CA HIS A 337 -7.73 4.17 7.95
C HIS A 337 -6.87 4.01 9.22
N PRO A 338 -6.42 2.78 9.56
CA PRO A 338 -5.65 2.52 10.79
C PRO A 338 -4.17 2.92 10.70
N GLY A 339 -3.65 3.25 9.52
CA GLY A 339 -2.27 3.66 9.28
C GLY A 339 -2.03 5.16 9.39
N LEU A 340 -0.86 5.61 8.93
CA LEU A 340 -0.53 7.04 8.83
C LEU A 340 -1.04 7.59 7.50
N VAL A 341 -1.85 8.64 7.60
CA VAL A 341 -2.32 9.40 6.44
C VAL A 341 -1.76 10.82 6.54
N ILE A 342 -1.04 11.24 5.51
CA ILE A 342 -0.45 12.58 5.39
C ILE A 342 -1.14 13.29 4.23
N LEU A 343 -1.72 14.46 4.46
CA LEU A 343 -2.21 15.34 3.40
C LEU A 343 -1.25 16.51 3.25
N ALA A 344 -0.89 16.85 2.03
CA ALA A 344 -0.04 18.00 1.72
C ALA A 344 -0.83 19.07 0.97
N SER A 345 -0.73 20.32 1.43
CA SER A 345 -1.31 21.48 0.78
C SER A 345 -0.29 22.61 0.66
N ASN A 346 -0.44 23.45 -0.37
CA ASN A 346 0.37 24.65 -0.53
C ASN A 346 -0.19 25.86 0.24
N PHE A 347 -1.46 25.82 0.67
CA PHE A 347 -2.15 26.96 1.28
C PHE A 347 -2.77 26.61 2.62
N LYS A 348 -2.52 27.45 3.63
CA LYS A 348 -3.21 27.40 4.94
C LYS A 348 -4.62 28.00 4.87
N ASN A 349 -4.81 29.03 4.04
CA ASN A 349 -5.91 30.00 4.17
C ASN A 349 -7.28 29.56 3.62
N ASN A 350 -7.44 28.31 3.19
CA ASN A 350 -8.72 27.82 2.61
C ASN A 350 -9.30 26.59 3.32
N ILE A 351 -8.70 26.10 4.41
CA ILE A 351 -9.16 24.87 5.07
C ILE A 351 -10.19 25.22 6.16
N ASP A 352 -11.40 24.67 6.03
CA ASP A 352 -12.49 24.83 7.01
C ASP A 352 -12.10 24.26 8.39
N ALA A 353 -12.48 24.95 9.47
CA ALA A 353 -12.24 24.53 10.84
C ALA A 353 -12.86 23.16 11.18
N ALA A 354 -13.93 22.76 10.49
CA ALA A 354 -14.50 21.42 10.63
C ALA A 354 -13.54 20.30 10.15
N PHE A 355 -12.65 20.62 9.21
CA PHE A 355 -11.65 19.69 8.71
C PHE A 355 -10.42 19.64 9.60
N THR A 356 -9.90 20.79 10.03
CA THR A 356 -8.68 20.85 10.85
C THR A 356 -8.83 20.05 12.15
N ARG A 357 -10.03 20.00 12.74
CA ARG A 357 -10.34 19.18 13.94
C ARG A 357 -10.21 17.67 13.75
N ARG A 358 -10.13 17.17 12.51
CA ARG A 358 -10.02 15.73 12.19
C ARG A 358 -8.56 15.26 12.15
N PHE A 359 -7.61 16.18 12.12
CA PHE A 359 -6.17 15.89 12.12
C PHE A 359 -5.63 15.90 13.55
N GLN A 360 -4.77 14.95 13.87
CA GLN A 360 -4.05 14.92 15.14
C GLN A 360 -2.90 15.93 15.15
N SER A 361 -2.29 16.18 13.99
CA SER A 361 -1.20 17.15 13.84
C SER A 361 -1.33 17.94 12.54
N ILE A 362 -0.99 19.23 12.60
CA ILE A 362 -0.96 20.14 11.46
C ILE A 362 0.40 20.83 11.48
N ILE A 363 1.27 20.41 10.57
CA ILE A 363 2.70 20.74 10.55
C ILE A 363 2.96 21.79 9.46
N GLU A 364 3.56 22.91 9.89
CA GLU A 364 3.94 24.00 8.98
C GLU A 364 5.36 23.78 8.44
N PHE A 365 5.48 23.83 7.12
CA PHE A 365 6.73 23.84 6.39
C PHE A 365 7.01 25.27 5.92
N GLU A 366 7.68 26.03 6.77
CA GLU A 366 8.04 27.42 6.53
C GLU A 366 9.13 27.56 5.45
N LEU A 367 9.31 28.79 4.94
CA LEU A 367 10.47 29.10 4.13
C LEU A 367 11.74 28.98 4.98
N PRO A 368 12.81 28.35 4.48
CA PRO A 368 14.01 28.12 5.26
C PRO A 368 14.64 29.46 5.67
N SER A 369 15.11 29.54 6.91
CA SER A 369 15.85 30.68 7.46
C SER A 369 17.19 30.89 6.74
N TYR A 370 17.87 32.01 6.99
CA TYR A 370 19.22 32.25 6.44
C TYR A 370 20.18 31.09 6.75
N LYS A 371 20.19 30.61 8.01
CA LYS A 371 21.09 29.52 8.44
C LYS A 371 20.76 28.20 7.74
N GLU A 372 19.48 27.92 7.55
CA GLU A 372 18.99 26.73 6.84
C GLU A 372 19.31 26.81 5.34
N ARG A 373 19.11 27.96 4.69
CA ARG A 373 19.49 28.17 3.30
C ARG A 373 20.98 28.02 3.06
N LEU A 374 21.82 28.50 3.99
CA LEU A 374 23.27 28.30 3.89
C LEU A 374 23.63 26.81 3.89
N ARG A 375 23.04 26.02 4.80
CA ARG A 375 23.22 24.55 4.82
C ARG A 375 22.72 23.90 3.54
N LEU A 376 21.56 24.31 3.05
CA LEU A 376 21.03 23.82 1.77
C LEU A 376 22.01 24.09 0.62
N TRP A 377 22.57 25.29 0.51
CA TRP A 377 23.60 25.58 -0.50
C TRP A 377 24.83 24.69 -0.36
N GLN A 378 25.35 24.54 0.87
CA GLN A 378 26.52 23.72 1.17
C GLN A 378 26.31 22.24 0.81
N ASN A 379 25.14 21.69 1.14
CA ASN A 379 24.82 20.27 0.91
C ASN A 379 24.54 19.96 -0.57
N ASN A 380 23.99 20.91 -1.33
CA ASN A 380 23.55 20.65 -2.70
C ASN A 380 24.67 20.78 -3.74
N PHE A 381 25.70 21.60 -3.50
CA PHE A 381 26.83 21.69 -4.43
C PHE A 381 27.68 20.42 -4.40
N PRO A 382 28.08 19.87 -5.57
CA PRO A 382 28.85 18.64 -5.62
C PRO A 382 30.27 18.88 -5.10
N ALA A 383 30.67 18.16 -4.04
CA ALA A 383 32.00 18.27 -3.42
C ALA A 383 33.18 18.06 -4.39
N LYS A 384 32.95 17.37 -5.52
CA LYS A 384 33.97 17.09 -6.56
C LYS A 384 34.24 18.26 -7.50
N VAL A 385 33.37 19.28 -7.53
CA VAL A 385 33.50 20.42 -8.46
C VAL A 385 33.74 21.68 -7.64
N PRO A 386 34.89 22.37 -7.81
CA PRO A 386 35.14 23.60 -7.09
C PRO A 386 34.15 24.70 -7.50
N LEU A 387 33.86 25.59 -6.55
CA LEU A 387 33.14 26.83 -6.77
C LEU A 387 34.13 27.95 -7.06
N GLN A 388 33.79 28.83 -8.00
CA GLN A 388 34.54 30.06 -8.24
C GLN A 388 34.71 30.83 -6.94
N LYS A 389 35.94 31.27 -6.65
CA LYS A 389 36.29 32.01 -5.42
C LYS A 389 35.41 33.23 -5.13
N SER A 390 34.78 33.81 -6.14
CA SER A 390 33.86 34.95 -6.00
C SER A 390 32.45 34.56 -5.53
N ILE A 391 32.14 33.27 -5.45
CA ILE A 391 30.86 32.76 -4.93
C ILE A 391 30.93 32.72 -3.40
N SER A 392 30.13 33.57 -2.77
CA SER A 392 29.88 33.58 -1.33
C SER A 392 28.51 32.93 -1.06
N LEU A 393 28.50 31.73 -0.48
CA LEU A 393 27.25 31.02 -0.17
C LEU A 393 26.45 31.76 0.91
N GLU A 394 27.15 32.41 1.83
CA GLU A 394 26.58 33.26 2.86
C GLU A 394 25.81 34.43 2.24
N ASP A 395 26.37 35.11 1.24
CA ASP A 395 25.70 36.22 0.58
C ASP A 395 24.50 35.75 -0.24
N LEU A 396 24.62 34.61 -0.93
CA LEU A 396 23.50 34.00 -1.64
C LEU A 396 22.35 33.66 -0.68
N ALA A 397 22.67 33.05 0.47
CA ALA A 397 21.68 32.68 1.48
C ALA A 397 21.02 33.91 2.14
N LYS A 398 21.74 35.03 2.30
CA LYS A 398 21.17 36.30 2.83
C LYS A 398 20.30 37.01 1.80
N LYS A 399 20.80 37.19 0.58
CA LYS A 399 20.17 38.04 -0.45
C LYS A 399 18.90 37.40 -1.03
N TYR A 400 18.85 36.08 -1.16
CA TYR A 400 17.76 35.40 -1.86
C TYR A 400 16.96 34.48 -0.93
N ALA A 401 15.68 34.79 -0.74
CA ALA A 401 14.73 33.95 0.00
C ALA A 401 14.20 32.83 -0.90
N LEU A 402 14.96 31.74 -0.99
CA LEU A 402 14.71 30.59 -1.86
C LEU A 402 14.30 29.35 -1.05
N THR A 403 13.47 28.49 -1.65
CA THR A 403 13.13 27.16 -1.10
C THR A 403 14.23 26.15 -1.38
N GLY A 404 14.18 24.98 -0.72
CA GLY A 404 15.10 23.88 -0.99
C GLY A 404 15.03 23.43 -2.46
N ALA A 405 13.83 23.30 -3.01
CA ALA A 405 13.65 22.94 -4.42
C ALA A 405 14.24 23.99 -5.38
N ASN A 406 14.08 25.29 -5.10
CA ASN A 406 14.72 26.32 -5.93
C ASN A 406 16.24 26.18 -5.91
N ILE A 407 16.84 25.97 -4.73
CA ILE A 407 18.30 25.80 -4.58
C ILE A 407 18.79 24.60 -5.39
N VAL A 408 18.11 23.45 -5.30
CA VAL A 408 18.42 22.25 -6.10
C VAL A 408 18.38 22.57 -7.60
N ASN A 409 17.31 23.23 -8.07
CA ASN A 409 17.16 23.61 -9.48
C ASN A 409 18.28 24.56 -9.95
N ILE A 410 18.66 25.53 -9.12
CA ILE A 410 19.74 26.48 -9.43
C ILE A 410 21.08 25.76 -9.51
N VAL A 411 21.39 24.90 -8.55
CA VAL A 411 22.63 24.12 -8.55
C VAL A 411 22.68 23.21 -9.78
N GLN A 412 21.58 22.52 -10.11
CA GLN A 412 21.48 21.70 -11.30
C GLN A 412 21.72 22.52 -12.57
N TYR A 413 21.08 23.69 -12.70
CA TYR A 413 21.28 24.59 -13.83
C TYR A 413 22.75 25.04 -13.96
N ALA A 414 23.36 25.46 -12.85
CA ALA A 414 24.74 25.91 -12.82
C ALA A 414 25.72 24.80 -13.21
N CYS A 415 25.53 23.58 -12.68
CA CYS A 415 26.31 22.40 -13.03
C CYS A 415 26.19 22.05 -14.52
N LEU A 416 24.97 22.03 -15.07
CA LEU A 416 24.75 21.75 -16.49
C LEU A 416 25.42 22.80 -17.40
N LYS A 417 25.35 24.08 -17.04
CA LYS A 417 26.04 25.15 -17.77
C LYS A 417 27.55 25.02 -17.72
N THR A 418 28.11 24.70 -16.56
CA THR A 418 29.54 24.44 -16.38
C THR A 418 30.01 23.28 -17.26
N ILE A 419 29.26 22.16 -17.28
CA ILE A 419 29.56 21.00 -18.12
C ILE A 419 29.48 21.37 -19.61
N ALA A 420 28.41 22.02 -20.03
CA ALA A 420 28.21 22.42 -21.43
C ALA A 420 29.33 23.37 -21.93
N ALA A 421 29.78 24.28 -21.07
CA ALA A 421 30.88 25.19 -21.35
C ALA A 421 32.28 24.54 -21.20
N LYS A 422 32.34 23.24 -20.86
CA LYS A 422 33.58 22.48 -20.59
C LYS A 422 34.49 23.16 -19.55
N LYS A 423 33.89 23.82 -18.56
CA LYS A 423 34.60 24.48 -17.46
C LYS A 423 34.84 23.47 -16.32
N LYS A 424 35.92 23.69 -15.57
CA LYS A 424 36.30 22.84 -14.42
C LYS A 424 35.75 23.33 -13.08
N GLU A 425 35.14 24.52 -13.07
CA GLU A 425 34.69 25.23 -11.88
C GLU A 425 33.31 25.82 -12.13
N ILE A 426 32.45 25.84 -11.11
CA ILE A 426 31.13 26.46 -11.19
C ILE A 426 31.28 27.97 -11.12
N GLN A 427 30.85 28.67 -12.18
CA GLN A 427 30.97 30.11 -12.29
C GLN A 427 29.80 30.83 -11.60
N GLN A 428 30.10 31.98 -10.98
CA GLN A 428 29.10 32.80 -10.30
C GLN A 428 28.01 33.29 -11.26
N SER A 429 28.36 33.58 -12.50
CA SER A 429 27.40 33.98 -13.55
C SER A 429 26.29 32.94 -13.74
N TYR A 430 26.63 31.65 -13.78
CA TYR A 430 25.65 30.58 -13.97
C TYR A 430 24.74 30.41 -12.76
N VAL A 431 25.26 30.62 -11.54
CA VAL A 431 24.44 30.59 -10.31
C VAL A 431 23.45 31.76 -10.30
N LEU A 432 23.91 32.98 -10.60
CA LEU A 432 23.06 34.16 -10.66
C LEU A 432 22.00 34.09 -11.77
N GLU A 433 22.36 33.54 -12.94
CA GLU A 433 21.40 33.24 -14.01
C GLU A 433 20.33 32.25 -13.55
N GLY A 434 20.74 31.18 -12.84
CA GLY A 434 19.82 30.20 -12.28
C GLY A 434 18.85 30.83 -11.28
N ILE A 435 19.36 31.65 -10.37
CA ILE A 435 18.54 32.41 -9.40
C ILE A 435 17.53 33.28 -10.13
N LYS A 436 17.97 34.04 -11.14
CA LYS A 436 17.09 34.88 -11.95
C LYS A 436 15.98 34.06 -12.59
N LYS A 437 16.30 32.88 -13.13
CA LYS A 437 15.33 31.97 -13.75
C LYS A 437 14.28 31.48 -12.76
N GLU A 438 14.69 31.03 -11.57
CA GLU A 438 13.74 30.55 -10.56
C GLU A 438 12.86 31.68 -10.03
N LEU A 439 13.41 32.86 -9.78
CA LEU A 439 12.62 34.02 -9.33
C LEU A 439 11.59 34.46 -10.39
N LEU A 440 11.98 34.45 -11.68
CA LEU A 440 11.07 34.75 -12.79
C LEU A 440 9.94 33.72 -12.89
N LYS A 441 10.24 32.43 -12.66
CA LYS A 441 9.23 31.35 -12.67
C LYS A 441 8.19 31.55 -11.57
N GLU A 442 8.58 32.13 -10.43
CA GLU A 442 7.69 32.48 -9.32
C GLU A 442 6.98 33.83 -9.49
N GLY A 443 7.16 34.51 -10.63
CA GLY A 443 6.55 35.82 -10.88
C GLY A 443 7.18 36.97 -10.07
N LYS A 444 8.35 36.76 -9.46
CA LYS A 444 9.09 37.80 -8.72
C LYS A 444 10.09 38.49 -9.67
N THR A 445 9.96 39.81 -9.84
CA THR A 445 10.95 40.62 -10.57
C THR A 445 12.24 40.72 -9.76
N ALA A 446 13.31 40.08 -10.24
CA ALA A 446 14.63 40.21 -9.64
C ALA A 446 15.25 41.58 -9.99
N ALA A 447 15.29 42.50 -9.01
CA ALA A 447 16.24 43.61 -9.06
C ALA A 447 17.63 43.03 -8.77
N ILE A 448 18.48 42.95 -9.79
CA ILE A 448 19.80 42.31 -9.72
C ILE A 448 20.78 43.21 -8.99
#